data_AF-A0A498SBQ1-F1
#
_entry.id   AF-A0A498SBQ1-F1
#
_cell.length_a   1.000
_cell.length_b   1.000
_cell.length_c   1.000
_cell.angle_alpha   90.00
_cell.angle_beta   90.00
_cell.angle_gamma   90.00
#
_symmetry.space_group_name_H-M   'P 1'
#
loop_
_entity.id
_entity.type
_entity.pdbx_description
1 polymer ?
#
loop_
_entity_poly.entity_id
_entity_poly.type
_entity_poly.pdbx_seq_one_letter_code
_entity_poly.pdbx_strand_id
1 'polypeptide(L)'
;MNPLHLQSEATTSSVPEDVKQPSLKALGYHFDDHGVMRDKNEKKYEFIDQKSYEKIGSAVTEEIYRIMENPPYNMERQYLDDTDKKRSAFIFLSKDWHQKDNLVVLIHGSGAVRAGQWSRRLIMNESLNMGSQLPYLQICNSRDWGVVVMNTNMNVTDSDPLEALPVGHFSLLSTNKQMGSRTPIEHGITVWKTYITSAKASSIAVVAHSAGGTVIANIIEKYWSKEWMKRLKCVCLTDAMFVLPSVTVMDWLPAIQDWRATPHTEIGLRIDKSIHGECPYVTYVSAGTNQHEETSAVAIEDIFRFIDNVLNMLKPGELVSDWMQAERLCSHLEIGDLIEFRRVVGSIKRRIYTHWGVFIGFHDKKAYVAHTGTDFGDFGSDLINSSIESLTTIKTKLSCSNQIQIRRDELMTVANGDSCRINNSLDKEKRPFPPVIVVDRALLMLGKTNYNILLNNCEHFAKYCRYGLKESNQATVAKIILVTSATFCMTGSLAISAVAGTLTYTFSRFGRDIKHFVSFYPDVLL
;
A
#
# COMPACT_ATOMS: atom_id res chain seq x y z
N MET A 1 -29.19 64.75 38.25
CA MET A 1 -29.42 64.04 39.54
C MET A 1 -29.56 62.56 39.23
N ASN A 2 -28.72 61.76 39.89
CA ASN A 2 -28.49 60.32 39.70
C ASN A 2 -29.74 59.45 39.83
N PRO A 3 -29.68 58.24 39.21
CA PRO A 3 -30.11 57.05 39.90
C PRO A 3 -28.98 56.00 40.01
N LEU A 4 -28.76 55.59 41.26
CA LEU A 4 -28.45 54.25 41.74
C LEU A 4 -27.11 53.60 41.33
N HIS A 5 -26.15 53.76 42.24
CA HIS A 5 -25.06 52.82 42.51
C HIS A 5 -25.60 51.40 42.80
N LEU A 6 -25.18 50.43 42.01
CA LEU A 6 -24.87 49.08 42.51
C LEU A 6 -23.40 48.83 42.23
N GLN A 7 -22.62 48.73 43.31
CA GLN A 7 -21.25 48.27 43.29
C GLN A 7 -21.24 46.81 42.81
N SER A 8 -20.55 46.54 41.70
CA SER A 8 -20.18 45.19 41.31
C SER A 8 -19.06 44.73 42.25
N GLU A 9 -19.38 43.82 43.16
CA GLU A 9 -18.37 43.04 43.88
C GLU A 9 -17.52 42.27 42.86
N ALA A 10 -16.28 42.71 42.69
CA ALA A 10 -15.26 41.94 42.02
C ALA A 10 -14.99 40.70 42.87
N THR A 11 -15.58 39.57 42.47
CA THR A 11 -15.20 38.25 42.98
C THR A 11 -13.82 37.94 42.41
N THR A 12 -12.79 38.30 43.17
CA THR A 12 -11.43 37.79 43.01
C THR A 12 -11.46 36.27 43.22
N SER A 13 -11.68 35.53 42.12
CA SER A 13 -11.41 34.10 42.08
C SER A 13 -9.90 33.90 42.17
N SER A 14 -9.43 33.62 43.39
CA SER A 14 -8.08 33.16 43.66
C SER A 14 -7.93 31.75 43.10
N VAL A 15 -7.69 31.65 41.79
CA VAL A 15 -7.17 30.44 41.16
C VAL A 15 -5.72 30.29 41.62
N PRO A 16 -5.32 29.17 42.25
CA PRO A 16 -3.91 28.92 42.53
C PRO A 16 -3.14 28.95 41.21
N GLU A 17 -2.03 29.71 41.17
CA GLU A 17 -1.15 29.79 40.00
C GLU A 17 -0.75 28.37 39.55
N ASP A 18 -1.25 27.94 38.39
CA ASP A 18 -0.71 26.80 37.66
C ASP A 18 0.81 27.01 37.56
N VAL A 19 1.60 26.11 38.15
CA VAL A 19 3.04 26.10 37.98
C VAL A 19 3.31 25.75 36.52
N LYS A 20 3.24 26.76 35.63
CA LYS A 20 3.56 26.60 34.21
C LYS A 20 4.98 26.06 34.13
N GLN A 21 5.12 24.88 33.53
CA GLN A 21 6.44 24.36 33.23
C GLN A 21 7.20 25.40 32.39
N PRO A 22 8.47 25.66 32.69
CA PRO A 22 9.24 26.68 31.99
C PRO A 22 9.39 26.28 30.51
N SER A 23 9.19 27.24 29.62
CA SER A 23 9.41 27.03 28.18
C SER A 23 10.88 26.70 27.88
N LEU A 24 11.14 26.08 26.73
CA LEU A 24 12.49 25.76 26.30
C LEU A 24 13.40 27.01 26.29
N LYS A 25 12.85 28.13 25.82
CA LYS A 25 13.50 29.45 25.85
C LYS A 25 13.78 29.95 27.26
N ALA A 26 12.86 29.76 28.20
CA ALA A 26 13.07 30.13 29.61
C ALA A 26 14.16 29.28 30.28
N LEU A 27 14.40 28.06 29.79
CA LEU A 27 15.52 27.22 30.19
C LEU A 27 16.84 27.57 29.49
N GLY A 28 16.84 28.58 28.62
CA GLY A 28 18.05 29.06 27.92
C GLY A 28 18.40 28.29 26.66
N TYR A 29 17.43 27.55 26.09
CA TYR A 29 17.61 26.78 24.87
C TYR A 29 16.64 27.18 23.76
N HIS A 30 17.04 26.95 22.51
CA HIS A 30 16.21 27.13 21.32
C HIS A 30 16.63 26.13 20.23
N PHE A 31 15.82 26.00 19.18
CA PHE A 31 16.22 25.30 17.95
C PHE A 31 16.70 26.32 16.93
N ASP A 32 17.84 26.05 16.28
CA ASP A 32 18.33 26.84 15.16
C ASP A 32 17.55 26.55 13.86
N ASP A 33 17.90 27.24 12.77
CA ASP A 33 17.23 27.09 11.46
C ASP A 33 17.37 25.67 10.86
N HIS A 34 18.34 24.88 11.35
CA HIS A 34 18.53 23.48 10.96
C HIS A 34 17.81 22.51 11.93
N GLY A 35 17.09 23.03 12.92
CA GLY A 35 16.40 22.27 13.93
C GLY A 35 17.33 21.62 14.96
N VAL A 36 18.57 22.09 15.10
CA VAL A 36 19.50 21.62 16.13
C VAL A 36 19.29 22.43 17.40
N MET A 37 19.24 21.77 18.55
CA MET A 37 19.06 22.44 19.83
C MET A 37 20.35 23.14 20.28
N ARG A 38 20.23 24.44 20.58
CA ARG A 38 21.32 25.33 20.97
C ARG A 38 21.04 26.00 22.31
N ASP A 39 22.09 26.16 23.12
CA ASP A 39 22.06 27.05 24.27
C ASP A 39 22.13 28.53 23.84
N LYS A 40 22.08 29.45 24.81
CA LYS A 40 22.22 30.89 24.59
C LYS A 40 23.54 31.35 23.94
N ASN A 41 24.54 30.48 23.83
CA ASN A 41 25.85 30.75 23.25
C ASN A 41 26.08 29.96 21.95
N GLU A 42 25.01 29.44 21.31
CA GLU A 42 25.05 28.63 20.09
C GLU A 42 25.77 27.27 20.23
N LYS A 43 25.97 26.80 21.47
CA LYS A 43 26.56 25.49 21.75
C LYS A 43 25.49 24.41 21.73
N LYS A 44 25.88 23.21 21.30
CA LYS A 44 25.01 22.02 21.36
C LYS A 44 24.67 21.68 22.81
N TYR A 45 23.50 21.07 23.01
CA TYR A 45 23.12 20.54 24.31
C TYR A 45 24.14 19.51 24.81
N GLU A 46 24.59 19.70 26.04
CA GLU A 46 25.44 18.75 26.77
C GLU A 46 24.66 18.22 27.97
N PHE A 47 24.71 16.92 28.19
CA PHE A 47 24.07 16.30 29.34
C PHE A 47 24.76 16.77 30.63
N ILE A 48 23.97 17.29 31.56
CA ILE A 48 24.45 17.74 32.88
C ILE A 48 24.09 16.69 33.94
N ASP A 49 22.79 16.46 34.12
CA ASP A 49 22.25 15.52 35.10
C ASP A 49 20.83 15.09 34.68
N GLN A 50 20.34 14.00 35.29
CA GLN A 50 19.04 13.41 34.93
C GLN A 50 17.86 14.34 35.24
N LYS A 51 17.90 15.10 36.33
CA LYS A 51 16.79 15.98 36.73
C LYS A 51 16.66 17.14 35.75
N SER A 52 17.78 17.73 35.36
CA SER A 52 17.86 18.75 34.32
C SER A 52 17.43 18.21 32.96
N TYR A 53 17.86 16.99 32.60
CA TYR A 53 17.46 16.32 31.36
C TYR A 53 15.94 16.11 31.27
N GLU A 54 15.30 15.63 32.34
CA GLU A 54 13.84 15.46 32.36
C GLU A 54 13.10 16.80 32.26
N LYS A 55 13.56 17.82 32.99
CA LYS A 55 12.97 19.16 32.94
C LYS A 55 13.04 19.77 31.53
N ILE A 56 14.20 19.64 30.89
CA ILE A 56 14.40 20.10 29.51
C ILE A 56 13.56 19.26 28.55
N GLY A 57 13.51 17.94 28.72
CA GLY A 57 12.74 17.02 27.89
C GLY A 57 11.23 17.33 27.90
N SER A 58 10.67 17.73 29.04
CA SER A 58 9.28 18.20 29.11
C SER A 58 9.08 19.53 28.37
N ALA A 59 10.02 20.48 28.51
CA ALA A 59 9.98 21.74 27.75
C ALA A 59 10.12 21.53 26.24
N VAL A 60 10.94 20.56 25.81
CA VAL A 60 11.05 20.12 24.41
C VAL A 60 9.74 19.54 23.92
N THR A 61 9.05 18.74 24.74
CA THR A 61 7.74 18.17 24.38
C THR A 61 6.71 19.27 24.07
N GLU A 62 6.60 20.27 24.94
CA GLU A 62 5.71 21.42 24.70
C GLU A 62 6.11 22.24 23.48
N GLU A 63 7.41 22.39 23.23
CA GLU A 63 7.90 23.08 22.03
C GLU A 63 7.58 22.31 20.74
N ILE A 64 7.66 20.97 20.75
CA ILE A 64 7.25 20.12 19.62
C ILE A 64 5.74 20.26 19.35
N TYR A 65 4.91 20.30 20.40
CA TYR A 65 3.47 20.57 20.24
C TYR A 65 3.25 21.94 19.59
N ARG A 66 3.94 22.98 20.08
CA ARG A 66 3.87 24.32 19.49
C ARG A 66 4.30 24.31 18.03
N ILE A 67 5.37 23.61 17.66
CA ILE A 67 5.82 23.49 16.26
C ILE A 67 4.75 22.81 15.41
N MET A 68 4.17 21.69 15.86
CA MET A 68 3.13 20.97 15.10
C MET A 68 1.85 21.80 14.91
N GLU A 69 1.46 22.62 15.88
CA GLU A 69 0.25 23.45 15.80
C GLU A 69 0.41 24.67 14.88
N ASN A 70 1.64 25.10 14.62
CA ASN A 70 1.92 26.29 13.83
C ASN A 70 2.31 25.93 12.38
N PRO A 71 2.28 26.91 11.45
CA PRO A 71 2.80 26.72 10.11
C PRO A 71 4.26 26.21 10.12
N PRO A 72 4.62 25.29 9.21
CA PRO A 72 3.82 24.80 8.08
C PRO A 72 2.87 23.63 8.40
N TYR A 73 2.89 23.09 9.62
CA TYR A 73 2.22 21.83 9.97
C TYR A 73 0.73 22.00 10.24
N ASN A 74 0.34 23.02 11.00
CA ASN A 74 -1.07 23.36 11.30
C ASN A 74 -1.89 22.17 11.82
N MET A 75 -1.30 21.33 12.66
CA MET A 75 -1.97 20.18 13.26
C MET A 75 -2.96 20.66 14.34
N GLU A 76 -4.14 20.02 14.39
CA GLU A 76 -5.16 20.29 15.40
C GLU A 76 -4.99 19.36 16.60
N ARG A 77 -4.87 19.94 17.80
CA ARG A 77 -4.89 19.20 19.06
C ARG A 77 -6.32 18.84 19.43
N GLN A 78 -6.64 17.56 19.41
CA GLN A 78 -7.96 17.05 19.74
C GLN A 78 -7.90 16.22 21.01
N TYR A 79 -8.62 16.65 22.05
CA TYR A 79 -8.79 15.88 23.27
C TYR A 79 -9.75 14.72 23.03
N LEU A 80 -9.49 13.58 23.67
CA LEU A 80 -10.40 12.45 23.62
C LEU A 80 -11.73 12.84 24.31
N ASP A 81 -11.64 13.49 25.46
CA ASP A 81 -12.76 14.04 26.21
C ASP A 81 -12.61 15.56 26.32
N ASP A 82 -13.47 16.28 25.59
CA ASP A 82 -13.48 17.74 25.59
C ASP A 82 -14.17 18.34 26.83
N THR A 83 -14.88 17.54 27.63
CA THR A 83 -15.59 18.02 28.83
C THR A 83 -14.65 18.25 30.01
N ASP A 84 -13.58 17.45 30.11
CA ASP A 84 -12.53 17.59 31.12
C ASP A 84 -11.13 17.42 30.50
N LYS A 85 -10.66 18.49 29.83
CA LYS A 85 -9.35 18.51 29.18
C LYS A 85 -8.17 18.27 30.14
N LYS A 86 -8.33 18.56 31.44
CA LYS A 86 -7.29 18.34 32.45
C LYS A 86 -7.10 16.85 32.76
N ARG A 87 -8.15 16.06 32.56
CA ARG A 87 -8.17 14.61 32.78
C ARG A 87 -8.35 13.84 31.48
N SER A 88 -7.89 14.41 30.37
CA SER A 88 -8.03 13.80 29.06
C SER A 88 -6.73 13.80 28.29
N ALA A 89 -6.42 12.64 27.71
CA ALA A 89 -5.38 12.57 26.70
C ALA A 89 -5.85 13.26 25.42
N PHE A 90 -4.88 13.64 24.58
CA PHE A 90 -5.17 14.22 23.27
C PHE A 90 -4.34 13.54 22.18
N ILE A 91 -4.72 13.79 20.94
CA ILE A 91 -4.01 13.42 19.72
C ILE A 91 -3.81 14.67 18.85
N PHE A 92 -2.95 14.56 17.83
CA PHE A 92 -2.89 15.57 16.78
C PHE A 92 -3.47 15.03 15.47
N LEU A 93 -4.23 15.88 14.79
CA LEU A 93 -4.91 15.57 13.54
C LEU A 93 -4.47 16.58 12.47
N SER A 94 -4.14 16.11 11.27
CA SER A 94 -3.89 17.02 10.17
C SER A 94 -5.20 17.65 9.68
N LYS A 95 -5.10 18.80 9.00
CA LYS A 95 -6.27 19.42 8.36
C LYS A 95 -7.01 18.44 7.46
N ASP A 96 -8.34 18.41 7.56
CA ASP A 96 -9.25 17.59 6.74
C ASP A 96 -8.94 16.08 6.74
N TRP A 97 -8.21 15.56 7.74
CA TRP A 97 -7.75 14.17 7.82
C TRP A 97 -8.85 13.13 7.53
N HIS A 98 -10.08 13.39 8.00
CA HIS A 98 -11.22 12.49 7.90
C HIS A 98 -11.79 12.40 6.47
N GLN A 99 -11.45 13.34 5.59
CA GLN A 99 -11.90 13.42 4.20
C GLN A 99 -10.85 12.91 3.21
N LYS A 100 -9.61 12.69 3.64
CA LYS A 100 -8.52 12.22 2.78
C LYS A 100 -8.71 10.75 2.39
N ASP A 101 -8.30 10.40 1.17
CA ASP A 101 -8.36 9.03 0.66
C ASP A 101 -7.32 8.11 1.31
N ASN A 102 -6.18 8.68 1.69
CA ASN A 102 -5.07 8.02 2.36
C ASN A 102 -4.87 8.63 3.76
N LEU A 103 -4.69 7.76 4.76
CA LEU A 103 -4.48 8.15 6.15
C LEU A 103 -3.23 7.47 6.71
N VAL A 104 -2.32 8.24 7.29
CA VAL A 104 -1.14 7.73 8.00
C VAL A 104 -1.33 7.91 9.51
N VAL A 105 -1.08 6.85 10.27
CA VAL A 105 -1.17 6.86 11.73
C VAL A 105 0.23 6.72 12.30
N LEU A 106 0.67 7.68 13.11
CA LEU A 106 2.00 7.68 13.74
C LEU A 106 1.90 7.27 15.21
N ILE A 107 2.68 6.27 15.59
CA ILE A 107 2.69 5.70 16.96
C ILE A 107 4.13 5.64 17.48
N HIS A 108 4.44 6.47 18.47
CA HIS A 108 5.77 6.52 19.08
C HIS A 108 6.04 5.32 20.02
N GLY A 109 7.30 5.17 20.45
CA GLY A 109 7.74 4.15 21.40
C GLY A 109 7.27 4.40 22.85
N SER A 110 7.80 3.61 23.78
CA SER A 110 7.51 3.75 25.22
C SER A 110 8.40 4.79 25.90
N GLY A 111 8.12 5.06 27.18
CA GLY A 111 8.91 5.96 28.01
C GLY A 111 8.39 7.40 27.98
N ALA A 112 9.31 8.36 27.95
CA ALA A 112 8.98 9.77 28.11
C ALA A 112 8.71 10.51 26.79
N VAL A 113 8.76 9.83 25.65
CA VAL A 113 8.31 10.39 24.37
C VAL A 113 6.78 10.55 24.37
N ARG A 114 6.31 11.55 23.63
CA ARG A 114 4.89 11.89 23.43
C ARG A 114 4.62 12.10 21.95
N ALA A 115 3.38 12.43 21.60
CA ALA A 115 3.00 12.79 20.24
C ALA A 115 3.99 13.81 19.63
N GLY A 116 4.35 13.60 18.36
CA GLY A 116 5.34 14.41 17.66
C GLY A 116 6.79 13.92 17.80
N GLN A 117 7.07 12.89 18.61
CA GLN A 117 8.44 12.48 18.95
C GLN A 117 8.71 11.01 18.67
N TRP A 118 9.88 10.72 18.10
CA TRP A 118 10.49 9.39 18.06
C TRP A 118 11.49 9.18 19.19
N SER A 119 12.34 10.18 19.46
CA SER A 119 13.39 10.12 20.49
C SER A 119 13.75 11.50 21.03
N ARG A 120 13.62 11.68 22.35
CA ARG A 120 14.07 12.91 23.03
C ARG A 120 15.57 13.14 22.88
N ARG A 121 16.38 12.07 22.96
CA ARG A 121 17.84 12.15 22.80
C ARG A 121 18.21 12.72 21.44
N LEU A 122 17.61 12.19 20.37
CA LEU A 122 17.90 12.67 19.01
C LEU A 122 17.41 14.11 18.80
N ILE A 123 16.25 14.49 19.35
CA ILE A 123 15.78 15.89 19.28
C ILE A 123 16.79 16.85 19.93
N MET A 124 17.28 16.51 21.12
CA MET A 124 18.15 17.40 21.89
C MET A 124 19.60 17.40 21.41
N ASN A 125 20.12 16.26 20.90
CA ASN A 125 21.54 16.12 20.57
C ASN A 125 21.83 16.16 19.06
N GLU A 126 20.87 15.76 18.22
CA GLU A 126 21.04 15.72 16.76
C GLU A 126 20.23 16.81 16.07
N SER A 127 18.91 16.62 15.93
CA SER A 127 18.01 17.61 15.34
C SER A 127 16.54 17.21 15.51
N LEU A 128 15.65 18.18 15.28
CA LEU A 128 14.22 17.95 15.08
C LEU A 128 13.97 16.88 14.01
N ASN A 129 14.68 16.92 12.89
CA ASN A 129 14.46 15.97 11.79
C ASN A 129 14.80 14.52 12.19
N MET A 130 15.83 14.33 13.02
CA MET A 130 16.23 12.99 13.45
C MET A 130 15.36 12.41 14.56
N GLY A 131 14.86 13.26 15.47
CA GLY A 131 14.17 12.78 16.66
C GLY A 131 12.66 12.99 16.69
N SER A 132 12.08 13.74 15.74
CA SER A 132 10.65 14.07 15.73
C SER A 132 9.89 13.41 14.58
N GLN A 133 8.57 13.45 14.67
CA GLN A 133 7.64 13.03 13.62
C GLN A 133 7.43 14.12 12.55
N LEU A 134 8.04 15.30 12.69
CA LEU A 134 7.82 16.43 11.80
C LEU A 134 8.15 16.12 10.33
N PRO A 135 9.23 15.40 9.98
CA PRO A 135 9.48 15.01 8.58
C PRO A 135 8.36 14.14 8.00
N TYR A 136 7.78 13.23 8.80
CA TYR A 136 6.63 12.43 8.37
C TYR A 136 5.42 13.32 8.08
N LEU A 137 5.16 14.34 8.90
CA LEU A 137 4.07 15.28 8.67
C LEU A 137 4.25 16.06 7.36
N GLN A 138 5.47 16.55 7.08
CA GLN A 138 5.79 17.26 5.83
C GLN A 138 5.55 16.39 4.61
N ILE A 139 6.05 15.15 4.67
CA ILE A 139 5.97 14.18 3.59
C ILE A 139 4.51 13.74 3.34
N CYS A 140 3.69 13.56 4.38
CA CYS A 140 2.26 13.28 4.22
C CYS A 140 1.51 14.48 3.64
N ASN A 141 1.81 15.70 4.12
CA ASN A 141 1.19 16.92 3.61
C ASN A 141 1.50 17.16 2.12
N SER A 142 2.72 16.88 1.66
CA SER A 142 3.08 17.02 0.24
C SER A 142 2.36 16.01 -0.67
N ARG A 143 1.86 14.90 -0.13
CA ARG A 143 1.05 13.90 -0.83
C ARG A 143 -0.47 14.10 -0.67
N ASP A 144 -0.91 15.15 0.02
CA ASP A 144 -2.30 15.37 0.41
C ASP A 144 -2.91 14.24 1.28
N TRP A 145 -2.08 13.60 2.10
CA TRP A 145 -2.52 12.51 2.98
C TRP A 145 -2.95 13.03 4.35
N GLY A 146 -3.97 12.39 4.93
CA GLY A 146 -4.38 12.66 6.30
C GLY A 146 -3.37 12.08 7.30
N VAL A 147 -3.20 12.70 8.45
CA VAL A 147 -2.34 12.20 9.52
C VAL A 147 -3.05 12.20 10.87
N VAL A 148 -2.89 11.10 11.61
CA VAL A 148 -3.26 10.98 13.03
C VAL A 148 -1.99 10.68 13.81
N VAL A 149 -1.63 11.56 14.75
CA VAL A 149 -0.50 11.36 15.65
C VAL A 149 -1.02 10.98 17.03
N MET A 150 -0.77 9.74 17.45
CA MET A 150 -1.20 9.25 18.75
C MET A 150 -0.28 9.74 19.86
N ASN A 151 -0.85 9.91 21.06
CA ASN A 151 -0.11 10.26 22.28
C ASN A 151 -0.21 9.13 23.31
N THR A 152 0.27 7.94 22.92
CA THR A 152 -0.02 6.69 23.63
C THR A 152 0.52 6.66 25.06
N ASN A 153 1.55 7.44 25.38
CA ASN A 153 2.14 7.50 26.71
C ASN A 153 1.51 8.59 27.62
N MET A 154 0.51 9.34 27.13
CA MET A 154 -0.26 10.27 27.97
C MET A 154 -1.35 9.50 28.71
N ASN A 155 -0.94 8.86 29.81
CA ASN A 155 -1.80 7.96 30.59
C ASN A 155 -2.09 8.42 32.03
N VAL A 156 -1.49 9.54 32.42
CA VAL A 156 -1.67 10.21 33.71
C VAL A 156 -2.02 11.67 33.48
N THR A 157 -2.64 12.32 34.47
CA THR A 157 -2.87 13.77 34.52
C THR A 157 -1.56 14.51 34.76
N ASP A 158 -1.53 15.80 34.43
CA ASP A 158 -0.41 16.69 34.76
C ASP A 158 -0.53 17.29 36.19
N SER A 159 -1.35 16.69 37.06
CA SER A 159 -1.55 17.14 38.45
C SER A 159 -0.43 16.67 39.38
N ASP A 160 -0.28 17.34 40.53
CA ASP A 160 0.54 16.86 41.66
C ASP A 160 -0.38 16.54 42.85
N PRO A 161 -0.54 15.26 43.26
CA PRO A 161 0.11 14.07 42.70
C PRO A 161 -0.43 13.70 41.30
N LEU A 162 0.39 12.97 40.53
CA LEU A 162 -0.02 12.40 39.24
C LEU A 162 -1.15 11.40 39.47
N GLU A 163 -2.27 11.57 38.77
CA GLU A 163 -3.39 10.64 38.81
C GLU A 163 -3.49 9.88 37.49
N ALA A 164 -3.83 8.59 37.53
CA ALA A 164 -4.14 7.86 36.31
C ALA A 164 -5.36 8.48 35.62
N LEU A 165 -5.33 8.56 34.28
CA LEU A 165 -6.50 9.02 33.52
C LEU A 165 -7.72 8.10 33.77
N PRO A 166 -8.95 8.57 33.55
CA PRO A 166 -10.14 7.74 33.75
C PRO A 166 -10.09 6.44 32.92
N VAL A 167 -10.59 5.33 33.49
CA VAL A 167 -10.89 4.13 32.69
C VAL A 167 -12.05 4.48 31.77
N GLY A 168 -12.03 4.01 30.53
CA GLY A 168 -13.26 4.01 29.74
C GLY A 168 -14.32 3.14 30.43
N HIS A 169 -15.37 3.75 30.99
CA HIS A 169 -16.48 2.99 31.57
C HIS A 169 -17.37 2.38 30.48
N PHE A 170 -17.63 1.08 30.56
CA PHE A 170 -18.64 0.40 29.75
C PHE A 170 -20.02 0.67 30.35
N SER A 171 -20.77 1.62 29.80
CA SER A 171 -22.19 1.81 30.15
C SER A 171 -23.07 1.06 29.16
N LEU A 172 -23.85 0.10 29.66
CA LEU A 172 -24.88 -0.61 28.88
C LEU A 172 -26.04 0.29 28.43
N LEU A 173 -26.12 1.52 28.95
CA LEU A 173 -27.24 2.45 28.75
C LEU A 173 -26.84 3.74 28.02
N SER A 174 -25.56 3.91 27.65
CA SER A 174 -25.06 5.09 26.93
C SER A 174 -24.57 4.68 25.54
N THR A 175 -25.14 5.30 24.50
CA THR A 175 -24.61 5.25 23.13
C THR A 175 -23.30 6.04 22.96
N ASN A 176 -22.81 6.71 24.02
CA ASN A 176 -21.61 7.52 23.99
C ASN A 176 -20.39 6.82 24.60
N LYS A 177 -19.49 6.48 23.67
CA LYS A 177 -18.03 6.70 23.71
C LYS A 177 -17.24 5.98 24.81
N GLN A 178 -16.71 4.82 24.44
CA GLN A 178 -15.67 4.07 25.16
C GLN A 178 -14.33 4.85 25.10
N MET A 179 -14.19 5.86 25.96
CA MET A 179 -13.01 6.75 25.97
C MET A 179 -12.12 6.42 27.15
N GLY A 180 -11.00 5.75 26.88
CA GLY A 180 -10.00 5.44 27.89
C GLY A 180 -8.60 5.69 27.34
N SER A 181 -7.66 5.99 28.23
CA SER A 181 -6.27 6.26 27.88
C SER A 181 -5.34 5.91 29.04
N ARG A 182 -5.67 4.92 29.88
CA ARG A 182 -4.84 4.55 31.05
C ARG A 182 -3.60 3.74 30.68
N THR A 183 -3.58 3.19 29.48
CA THR A 183 -2.42 2.47 28.96
C THR A 183 -2.20 2.83 27.49
N PRO A 184 -0.99 2.63 26.96
CA PRO A 184 -0.72 2.82 25.53
C PRO A 184 -1.67 2.05 24.61
N ILE A 185 -2.01 0.83 25.00
CA ILE A 185 -2.92 -0.05 24.25
C ILE A 185 -4.35 0.51 24.30
N GLU A 186 -4.84 0.90 25.47
CA GLU A 186 -6.18 1.49 25.62
C GLU A 186 -6.31 2.78 24.82
N HIS A 187 -5.30 3.67 24.89
CA HIS A 187 -5.25 4.90 24.10
C HIS A 187 -5.35 4.59 22.60
N GLY A 188 -4.51 3.67 22.09
CA GLY A 188 -4.53 3.29 20.68
C GLY A 188 -5.88 2.73 20.23
N ILE A 189 -6.49 1.86 21.03
CA ILE A 189 -7.81 1.28 20.77
C ILE A 189 -8.89 2.38 20.75
N THR A 190 -8.90 3.29 21.72
CA THR A 190 -9.87 4.39 21.80
C THR A 190 -9.72 5.35 20.62
N VAL A 191 -8.50 5.75 20.27
CA VAL A 191 -8.24 6.61 19.10
C VAL A 191 -8.69 5.92 17.82
N TRP A 192 -8.34 4.64 17.64
CA TRP A 192 -8.71 3.90 16.45
C TRP A 192 -10.22 3.82 16.28
N LYS A 193 -10.92 3.43 17.35
CA LYS A 193 -12.37 3.27 17.35
C LYS A 193 -13.16 4.58 17.26
N THR A 194 -12.57 5.70 17.68
CA THR A 194 -13.27 7.00 17.70
C THR A 194 -13.02 7.80 16.42
N TYR A 195 -11.77 7.82 15.95
CA TYR A 195 -11.33 8.68 14.86
C TYR A 195 -11.05 7.88 13.59
N ILE A 196 -10.21 6.85 13.67
CA ILE A 196 -9.74 6.15 12.45
C ILE A 196 -10.89 5.35 11.78
N THR A 197 -11.83 4.82 12.56
CA THR A 197 -13.02 4.14 11.98
C THR A 197 -13.97 5.08 11.25
N SER A 198 -14.02 6.37 11.62
CA SER A 198 -14.93 7.35 11.01
C SER A 198 -14.31 8.07 9.81
N ALA A 199 -12.99 7.97 9.61
CA ALA A 199 -12.32 8.49 8.41
C ALA A 199 -12.81 7.81 7.13
N LYS A 200 -12.99 8.60 6.07
CA LYS A 200 -13.35 8.13 4.72
C LYS A 200 -12.21 7.40 4.00
N ALA A 201 -10.98 7.51 4.49
CA ALA A 201 -9.80 6.94 3.87
C ALA A 201 -10.01 5.46 3.49
N SER A 202 -9.83 5.14 2.20
CA SER A 202 -9.87 3.77 1.70
C SER A 202 -8.59 2.99 2.02
N SER A 203 -7.52 3.74 2.30
CA SER A 203 -6.16 3.25 2.48
C SER A 203 -5.55 3.85 3.74
N ILE A 204 -5.19 2.99 4.68
CA ILE A 204 -4.60 3.38 5.97
C ILE A 204 -3.24 2.72 6.08
N ALA A 205 -2.22 3.51 6.40
CA ALA A 205 -0.89 3.04 6.74
C ALA A 205 -0.58 3.41 8.20
N VAL A 206 0.15 2.54 8.89
CA VAL A 206 0.63 2.80 10.25
C VAL A 206 2.14 2.85 10.24
N VAL A 207 2.74 3.87 10.86
CA VAL A 207 4.17 3.89 11.18
C VAL A 207 4.31 3.81 12.70
N ALA A 208 4.92 2.75 13.19
CA ALA A 208 5.01 2.46 14.62
C ALA A 208 6.44 2.14 15.04
N HIS A 209 6.97 2.93 15.97
CA HIS A 209 8.33 2.77 16.48
C HIS A 209 8.36 1.98 17.78
N SER A 210 9.30 1.04 17.93
CA SER A 210 9.57 0.36 19.21
C SER A 210 8.30 -0.27 19.82
N ALA A 211 7.94 0.08 21.06
CA ALA A 211 6.72 -0.37 21.73
C ALA A 211 5.41 0.07 21.05
N GLY A 212 5.45 1.04 20.12
CA GLY A 212 4.30 1.40 19.29
C GLY A 212 3.79 0.23 18.45
N GLY A 213 4.68 -0.71 18.08
CA GLY A 213 4.31 -1.97 17.43
C GLY A 213 3.32 -2.80 18.25
N THR A 214 3.49 -2.86 19.57
CA THR A 214 2.57 -3.56 20.48
C THR A 214 1.18 -2.93 20.46
N VAL A 215 1.09 -1.60 20.33
CA VAL A 215 -0.19 -0.88 20.26
C VAL A 215 -0.95 -1.28 18.99
N ILE A 216 -0.32 -1.21 17.82
CA ILE A 216 -0.98 -1.60 16.56
C ILE A 216 -1.26 -3.11 16.51
N ALA A 217 -0.40 -3.97 17.06
CA ALA A 217 -0.67 -5.40 17.19
C ALA A 217 -1.96 -5.66 17.98
N ASN A 218 -2.15 -5.00 19.13
CA ASN A 218 -3.37 -5.14 19.94
C ASN A 218 -4.62 -4.58 19.25
N ILE A 219 -4.49 -3.53 18.44
CA ILE A 219 -5.58 -3.02 17.60
C ILE A 219 -5.98 -4.06 16.55
N ILE A 220 -5.01 -4.68 15.87
CA ILE A 220 -5.25 -5.75 14.89
C ILE A 220 -5.91 -6.96 15.58
N GLU A 221 -5.33 -7.46 16.67
CA GLU A 221 -5.89 -8.58 17.46
C GLU A 221 -7.36 -8.33 17.86
N LYS A 222 -7.68 -7.10 18.26
CA LYS A 222 -9.04 -6.76 18.69
C LYS A 222 -10.04 -6.66 17.53
N TYR A 223 -9.59 -6.27 16.33
CA TYR A 223 -10.48 -5.83 15.27
C TYR A 223 -10.30 -6.54 13.91
N TRP A 224 -9.38 -7.48 13.75
CA TRP A 224 -9.09 -8.13 12.45
C TRP A 224 -10.33 -8.69 11.75
N SER A 225 -11.31 -9.21 12.50
CA SER A 225 -12.58 -9.74 11.98
C SER A 225 -13.57 -8.68 11.48
N LYS A 226 -13.26 -7.39 11.61
CA LYS A 226 -14.12 -6.29 11.17
C LYS A 226 -13.77 -5.87 9.76
N GLU A 227 -14.77 -5.79 8.88
CA GLU A 227 -14.57 -5.47 7.46
C GLU A 227 -13.84 -4.13 7.24
N TRP A 228 -14.15 -3.11 8.06
CA TRP A 228 -13.50 -1.81 7.95
C TRP A 228 -12.01 -1.83 8.31
N MET A 229 -11.49 -2.89 8.94
CA MET A 229 -10.05 -3.05 9.16
C MET A 229 -9.28 -3.36 7.88
N LYS A 230 -9.91 -3.92 6.84
CA LYS A 230 -9.26 -4.18 5.53
C LYS A 230 -8.78 -2.93 4.80
N ARG A 231 -9.14 -1.74 5.32
CA ARG A 231 -8.58 -0.45 4.90
C ARG A 231 -7.15 -0.24 5.38
N LEU A 232 -6.72 -0.91 6.46
CA LEU A 232 -5.32 -1.00 6.87
C LEU A 232 -4.55 -1.80 5.81
N LYS A 233 -3.72 -1.12 5.03
CA LYS A 233 -2.96 -1.71 3.93
C LYS A 233 -1.57 -2.13 4.36
N CYS A 234 -0.93 -1.33 5.18
CA CYS A 234 0.40 -1.66 5.70
C CYS A 234 0.65 -1.19 7.12
N VAL A 235 1.57 -1.90 7.79
CA VAL A 235 2.17 -1.55 9.06
C VAL A 235 3.68 -1.48 8.86
N CYS A 236 4.22 -0.26 9.00
CA CYS A 236 5.64 0.04 8.93
C CYS A 236 6.19 0.12 10.34
N LEU A 237 6.93 -0.89 10.73
CA LEU A 237 7.55 -1.02 12.04
C LEU A 237 8.98 -0.47 11.97
N THR A 238 9.42 0.25 12.99
CA THR A 238 10.82 0.73 13.08
C THR A 238 11.41 0.24 14.39
N ASP A 239 12.20 -0.82 14.24
CA ASP A 239 12.78 -1.61 15.33
C ASP A 239 11.77 -1.92 16.44
N ALA A 240 10.62 -2.47 16.05
CA ALA A 240 9.45 -2.56 16.91
C ALA A 240 9.31 -3.91 17.64
N MET A 241 8.52 -3.91 18.72
CA MET A 241 7.95 -5.15 19.25
C MET A 241 6.60 -5.38 18.57
N PHE A 242 6.42 -6.50 17.89
CA PHE A 242 5.17 -6.82 17.20
C PHE A 242 4.93 -8.32 17.17
N VAL A 243 3.82 -8.76 17.76
CA VAL A 243 3.41 -10.16 17.80
C VAL A 243 1.88 -10.23 17.69
N LEU A 244 1.39 -11.12 16.84
CA LEU A 244 -0.03 -11.42 16.68
C LEU A 244 -0.32 -12.86 17.15
N PRO A 245 -0.69 -13.08 18.43
CA PRO A 245 -1.03 -14.41 18.94
C PRO A 245 -2.10 -15.16 18.13
N SER A 246 -3.07 -14.44 17.55
CA SER A 246 -4.20 -15.05 16.83
C SER A 246 -3.94 -15.17 15.33
N VAL A 247 -2.71 -14.94 14.85
CA VAL A 247 -2.41 -14.87 13.41
C VAL A 247 -2.85 -16.13 12.63
N THR A 248 -2.81 -17.30 13.26
CA THR A 248 -3.17 -18.58 12.64
C THR A 248 -4.65 -18.70 12.28
N VAL A 249 -5.51 -17.89 12.89
CA VAL A 249 -6.96 -17.85 12.62
C VAL A 249 -7.39 -16.61 11.84
N MET A 250 -6.47 -15.69 11.54
CA MET A 250 -6.76 -14.50 10.73
C MET A 250 -6.86 -14.89 9.25
N ASP A 251 -7.94 -14.47 8.60
CA ASP A 251 -8.19 -14.71 7.17
C ASP A 251 -7.56 -13.66 6.24
N TRP A 252 -7.08 -12.55 6.81
CA TRP A 252 -6.32 -11.52 6.10
C TRP A 252 -5.35 -10.81 7.05
N LEU A 253 -4.30 -10.22 6.48
CA LEU A 253 -3.34 -9.35 7.18
C LEU A 253 -2.93 -8.20 6.26
N PRO A 254 -2.58 -7.02 6.80
CA PRO A 254 -1.91 -5.98 6.03
C PRO A 254 -0.49 -6.43 5.64
N ALA A 255 0.16 -5.71 4.73
CA ALA A 255 1.59 -5.86 4.50
C ALA A 255 2.35 -5.33 5.73
N ILE A 256 3.22 -6.14 6.33
CA ILE A 256 3.95 -5.76 7.54
C ILE A 256 5.45 -5.84 7.27
N GLN A 257 6.13 -4.72 7.43
CA GLN A 257 7.59 -4.63 7.27
C GLN A 257 8.22 -3.90 8.46
N ASP A 258 9.35 -4.41 8.94
CA ASP A 258 10.08 -3.91 10.09
C ASP A 258 11.51 -3.53 9.70
N TRP A 259 11.81 -2.23 9.79
CA TRP A 259 13.12 -1.67 9.58
C TRP A 259 13.91 -1.77 10.88
N ARG A 260 14.80 -2.75 10.95
CA ARG A 260 15.57 -3.09 12.14
C ARG A 260 16.89 -2.34 12.19
N ALA A 261 17.29 -1.95 13.40
CA ALA A 261 18.64 -1.50 13.65
C ALA A 261 19.60 -2.69 13.43
N THR A 262 20.50 -2.58 12.46
CA THR A 262 21.49 -3.62 12.17
C THR A 262 22.84 -3.00 11.81
N PRO A 263 23.94 -3.78 11.85
CA PRO A 263 25.23 -3.32 11.34
C PRO A 263 25.25 -3.05 9.82
N HIS A 264 24.24 -3.47 9.06
CA HIS A 264 24.19 -3.26 7.62
C HIS A 264 23.78 -1.82 7.31
N THR A 265 24.59 -1.13 6.52
CA THR A 265 24.34 0.26 6.11
C THR A 265 23.37 0.40 4.94
N GLU A 266 23.12 -0.69 4.19
CA GLU A 266 22.17 -0.69 3.09
C GLU A 266 20.72 -0.75 3.61
N ILE A 267 19.98 0.34 3.41
CA ILE A 267 18.55 0.43 3.76
C ILE A 267 17.73 -0.52 2.89
N GLY A 268 16.79 -1.25 3.49
CA GLY A 268 15.89 -2.15 2.76
C GLY A 268 16.47 -3.55 2.48
N LEU A 269 17.74 -3.80 2.84
CA LEU A 269 18.35 -5.12 2.72
C LEU A 269 17.60 -6.13 3.60
N ARG A 270 17.09 -7.21 3.00
CA ARG A 270 16.38 -8.27 3.73
C ARG A 270 17.28 -8.92 4.77
N ILE A 271 16.77 -9.03 5.99
CA ILE A 271 17.44 -9.70 7.10
C ILE A 271 16.95 -11.14 7.18
N ASP A 272 17.87 -12.10 7.13
CA ASP A 272 17.51 -13.51 7.18
C ASP A 272 17.12 -13.96 8.60
N LYS A 273 16.24 -14.96 8.66
CA LYS A 273 15.35 -15.34 9.78
C LYS A 273 16.03 -15.85 11.06
N SER A 274 17.35 -15.97 11.10
CA SER A 274 18.07 -16.69 12.17
C SER A 274 18.28 -15.90 13.46
N ILE A 275 17.93 -14.61 13.52
CA ILE A 275 18.32 -13.72 14.64
C ILE A 275 17.13 -13.18 15.46
N HIS A 276 15.89 -13.11 14.93
CA HIS A 276 14.81 -12.29 15.54
C HIS A 276 13.48 -13.00 15.89
N GLY A 277 13.42 -14.34 15.82
CA GLY A 277 12.22 -15.09 16.21
C GLY A 277 11.17 -15.18 15.10
N GLU A 278 10.38 -16.26 15.15
CA GLU A 278 9.52 -16.75 14.08
C GLU A 278 8.23 -15.94 13.90
N CYS A 279 8.29 -14.73 13.32
CA CYS A 279 7.10 -14.06 12.79
C CYS A 279 7.09 -14.15 11.25
N PRO A 280 6.61 -15.25 10.65
CA PRO A 280 6.68 -15.46 9.19
C PRO A 280 5.86 -14.45 8.38
N TYR A 281 4.99 -13.67 9.04
CA TYR A 281 4.12 -12.66 8.47
C TYR A 281 4.72 -11.24 8.51
N VAL A 282 5.93 -11.07 9.06
CA VAL A 282 6.66 -9.80 9.07
C VAL A 282 7.87 -9.91 8.16
N THR A 283 8.03 -8.94 7.25
CA THR A 283 9.27 -8.80 6.46
C THR A 283 10.26 -7.97 7.25
N TYR A 284 11.45 -8.48 7.50
CA TYR A 284 12.50 -7.74 8.20
C TYR A 284 13.53 -7.20 7.21
N VAL A 285 13.83 -5.91 7.32
CA VAL A 285 14.81 -5.22 6.48
C VAL A 285 15.72 -4.35 7.33
N SER A 286 16.93 -4.05 6.86
CA SER A 286 17.82 -3.12 7.55
C SER A 286 17.27 -1.69 7.46
N ALA A 287 17.32 -0.97 8.59
CA ALA A 287 17.04 0.46 8.66
C ALA A 287 18.20 1.34 8.16
N GLY A 288 19.37 0.76 7.85
CA GLY A 288 20.59 1.50 7.48
C GLY A 288 21.33 2.14 8.65
N THR A 289 20.95 1.83 9.88
CA THR A 289 21.59 2.26 11.13
C THR A 289 21.65 1.10 12.11
N ASN A 290 22.63 1.12 13.01
CA ASN A 290 22.73 0.20 14.15
C ASN A 290 22.14 0.77 15.44
N GLN A 291 21.61 1.99 15.41
CA GLN A 291 20.99 2.64 16.57
C GLN A 291 19.47 2.54 16.50
N HIS A 292 18.88 1.97 17.56
CA HIS A 292 17.44 1.73 17.71
C HIS A 292 16.62 3.00 17.43
N GLU A 293 16.97 4.09 18.10
CA GLU A 293 16.26 5.37 18.06
C GLU A 293 16.34 6.08 16.70
N GLU A 294 17.33 5.75 15.87
CA GLU A 294 17.54 6.40 14.57
C GLU A 294 16.71 5.77 13.45
N THR A 295 16.23 4.54 13.65
CA THR A 295 15.55 3.73 12.62
C THR A 295 14.40 4.47 11.93
N SER A 296 13.57 5.18 12.69
CA SER A 296 12.46 5.99 12.15
C SER A 296 12.91 7.12 11.23
N ALA A 297 14.02 7.79 11.53
CA ALA A 297 14.49 8.91 10.74
C ALA A 297 15.32 8.46 9.54
N VAL A 298 16.22 7.50 9.73
CA VAL A 298 17.13 7.02 8.68
C VAL A 298 16.37 6.28 7.59
N ALA A 299 15.40 5.44 7.94
CA ALA A 299 14.66 4.63 6.97
C ALA A 299 13.47 5.37 6.31
N ILE A 300 13.25 6.66 6.60
CA ILE A 300 12.01 7.37 6.23
C ILE A 300 11.69 7.30 4.74
N GLU A 301 12.68 7.45 3.86
CA GLU A 301 12.48 7.40 2.41
C GLU A 301 12.02 6.00 1.95
N ASP A 302 12.60 4.95 2.51
CA ASP A 302 12.26 3.57 2.16
C ASP A 302 10.91 3.15 2.76
N ILE A 303 10.59 3.63 3.96
CA ILE A 303 9.26 3.50 4.58
C ILE A 303 8.19 4.09 3.66
N PHE A 304 8.38 5.32 3.19
CA PHE A 304 7.40 5.94 2.31
C PHE A 304 7.36 5.31 0.92
N ARG A 305 8.49 4.81 0.40
CA ARG A 305 8.51 4.00 -0.83
C ARG A 305 7.68 2.73 -0.67
N PHE A 306 7.80 2.05 0.47
CA PHE A 306 6.99 0.87 0.78
C PHE A 306 5.50 1.21 0.92
N ILE A 307 5.16 2.30 1.61
CA ILE A 307 3.77 2.77 1.70
C ILE A 307 3.23 3.07 0.31
N ASP A 308 3.94 3.86 -0.51
CA ASP A 308 3.54 4.18 -1.88
C ASP A 308 3.30 2.89 -2.69
N ASN A 309 4.21 1.91 -2.64
CA ASN A 309 4.04 0.63 -3.33
C ASN A 309 2.78 -0.13 -2.87
N VAL A 310 2.51 -0.19 -1.56
CA VAL A 310 1.35 -0.90 -1.01
C VAL A 310 0.04 -0.16 -1.29
N LEU A 311 0.02 1.17 -1.18
CA LEU A 311 -1.17 1.96 -1.48
C LEU A 311 -1.50 1.95 -2.98
N ASN A 312 -0.50 1.72 -3.81
CA ASN A 312 -0.64 1.47 -5.24
C ASN A 312 -0.91 -0.01 -5.57
N MET A 313 -1.09 -0.94 -4.61
CA MET A 313 -1.59 -2.29 -4.94
C MET A 313 -3.09 -2.27 -5.21
N LEU A 314 -3.58 -3.17 -6.08
CA LEU A 314 -5.02 -3.40 -6.24
C LEU A 314 -5.68 -3.75 -4.89
N LYS A 315 -6.92 -3.29 -4.66
CA LYS A 315 -7.61 -3.58 -3.40
C LYS A 315 -7.80 -5.09 -3.22
N PRO A 316 -7.81 -5.63 -1.99
CA PRO A 316 -8.13 -7.04 -1.77
C PRO A 316 -9.46 -7.44 -2.44
N GLY A 317 -9.42 -8.39 -3.38
CA GLY A 317 -10.57 -8.83 -4.18
C GLY A 317 -10.78 -8.09 -5.51
N GLU A 318 -10.04 -7.02 -5.76
CA GLU A 318 -9.99 -6.30 -7.03
C GLU A 318 -9.02 -7.01 -7.97
N LEU A 319 -9.58 -7.79 -8.89
CA LEU A 319 -8.80 -8.57 -9.86
C LEU A 319 -8.53 -7.83 -11.17
N VAL A 320 -9.09 -6.63 -11.31
CA VAL A 320 -8.99 -5.80 -12.52
C VAL A 320 -8.79 -4.37 -12.08
N SER A 321 -7.72 -3.73 -12.55
CA SER A 321 -7.49 -2.31 -12.29
C SER A 321 -8.28 -1.44 -13.28
N ASP A 322 -8.41 -0.16 -12.93
CA ASP A 322 -8.78 0.86 -13.90
C ASP A 322 -7.73 0.97 -15.03
N TRP A 323 -8.16 1.52 -16.17
CA TRP A 323 -7.25 1.88 -17.26
C TRP A 323 -6.38 3.06 -16.86
N MET A 324 -5.07 2.91 -16.99
CA MET A 324 -4.09 3.95 -16.64
C MET A 324 -2.87 3.92 -17.56
N GLN A 325 -1.99 4.90 -17.42
CA GLN A 325 -0.71 4.91 -18.15
C GLN A 325 0.28 3.90 -17.54
N ALA A 326 1.20 3.39 -18.35
CA ALA A 326 2.10 2.33 -17.92
C ALA A 326 3.08 2.75 -16.81
N GLU A 327 3.43 4.03 -16.69
CA GLU A 327 4.22 4.57 -15.59
C GLU A 327 3.49 4.40 -14.25
N ARG A 328 2.18 4.66 -14.27
CA ARG A 328 1.31 4.44 -13.11
C ARG A 328 1.08 2.95 -12.88
N LEU A 329 0.80 2.18 -13.92
CA LEU A 329 0.54 0.74 -13.76
C LEU A 329 1.74 0.02 -13.14
N CYS A 330 2.96 0.45 -13.44
CA CYS A 330 4.21 -0.12 -12.93
C CYS A 330 4.23 -0.30 -11.40
N SER A 331 3.69 0.66 -10.65
CA SER A 331 3.64 0.61 -9.18
C SER A 331 2.59 -0.35 -8.62
N HIS A 332 1.72 -0.91 -9.48
CA HIS A 332 0.62 -1.81 -9.10
C HIS A 332 0.91 -3.28 -9.42
N LEU A 333 1.99 -3.58 -10.18
CA LEU A 333 2.22 -4.89 -10.77
C LEU A 333 2.86 -5.88 -9.79
N GLU A 334 2.24 -7.05 -9.67
CA GLU A 334 2.81 -8.23 -9.04
C GLU A 334 3.26 -9.25 -10.09
N ILE A 335 4.35 -9.96 -9.79
CA ILE A 335 4.89 -10.99 -10.70
C ILE A 335 3.78 -11.99 -11.08
N GLY A 336 3.64 -12.25 -12.39
CA GLY A 336 2.61 -13.14 -12.93
C GLY A 336 1.27 -12.48 -13.23
N ASP A 337 1.11 -11.18 -12.96
CA ASP A 337 -0.08 -10.42 -13.36
C ASP A 337 -0.27 -10.39 -14.88
N LEU A 338 -1.54 -10.47 -15.29
CA LEU A 338 -1.91 -10.27 -16.68
C LEU A 338 -2.13 -8.79 -16.94
N ILE A 339 -1.43 -8.26 -17.95
CA ILE A 339 -1.56 -6.88 -18.37
C ILE A 339 -2.35 -6.84 -19.67
N GLU A 340 -3.41 -6.04 -19.68
CA GLU A 340 -4.22 -5.75 -20.85
C GLU A 340 -3.91 -4.33 -21.33
N PHE A 341 -3.56 -4.19 -22.61
CA PHE A 341 -3.25 -2.92 -23.28
C PHE A 341 -4.39 -2.56 -24.24
N ARG A 342 -4.85 -1.32 -24.19
CA ARG A 342 -5.91 -0.81 -25.06
C ARG A 342 -5.32 -0.07 -26.24
N ARG A 343 -5.24 -0.76 -27.38
CA ARG A 343 -4.72 -0.19 -28.63
C ARG A 343 -5.81 0.59 -29.35
N VAL A 344 -5.48 1.79 -29.81
CA VAL A 344 -6.35 2.62 -30.66
C VAL A 344 -5.78 2.69 -32.07
N VAL A 345 -6.48 2.15 -33.06
CA VAL A 345 -6.00 2.11 -34.46
C VAL A 345 -6.84 3.03 -35.35
N GLY A 346 -6.15 3.86 -36.14
CA GLY A 346 -6.70 4.72 -37.20
C GLY A 346 -6.84 6.21 -36.82
N SER A 347 -6.62 7.10 -37.80
CA SER A 347 -6.72 8.56 -37.68
C SER A 347 -8.11 9.05 -37.21
N ILE A 348 -9.12 8.19 -37.35
CA ILE A 348 -10.48 8.36 -36.85
C ILE A 348 -10.70 7.23 -35.86
N LYS A 349 -10.49 7.48 -34.56
CA LYS A 349 -10.54 6.59 -33.38
C LYS A 349 -11.75 5.61 -33.34
N ARG A 350 -11.86 4.65 -34.26
CA ARG A 350 -13.05 3.80 -34.43
C ARG A 350 -12.81 2.32 -34.19
N ARG A 351 -11.57 1.84 -34.12
CA ARG A 351 -11.27 0.44 -33.80
C ARG A 351 -10.33 0.35 -32.60
N ILE A 352 -10.86 -0.21 -31.53
CA ILE A 352 -10.12 -0.54 -30.31
C ILE A 352 -9.86 -2.04 -30.36
N TYR A 353 -8.62 -2.43 -30.13
CA TYR A 353 -8.27 -3.83 -29.95
C TYR A 353 -7.43 -3.99 -28.69
N THR A 354 -7.49 -5.16 -28.06
CA THR A 354 -6.79 -5.43 -26.81
C THR A 354 -5.58 -6.30 -27.07
N HIS A 355 -4.46 -5.94 -26.47
CA HIS A 355 -3.24 -6.72 -26.46
C HIS A 355 -2.94 -7.20 -25.04
N TRP A 356 -2.27 -8.34 -24.91
CA TRP A 356 -2.08 -8.99 -23.61
C TRP A 356 -0.63 -9.39 -23.39
N GLY A 357 -0.19 -9.26 -22.14
CA GLY A 357 1.11 -9.72 -21.69
C GLY A 357 1.08 -10.26 -20.25
N VAL A 358 2.17 -10.89 -19.86
CA VAL A 358 2.39 -11.38 -18.49
C VAL A 358 3.53 -10.58 -17.89
N PHE A 359 3.31 -9.97 -16.73
CA PHE A 359 4.38 -9.30 -16.00
C PHE A 359 5.35 -10.35 -15.44
N ILE A 360 6.63 -10.26 -15.81
CA ILE A 360 7.64 -11.25 -15.45
C ILE A 360 8.68 -10.73 -14.44
N GLY A 361 8.50 -9.49 -13.97
CA GLY A 361 9.32 -8.89 -12.91
C GLY A 361 10.13 -7.68 -13.36
N PHE A 362 10.90 -7.16 -12.39
CA PHE A 362 11.78 -6.01 -12.57
C PHE A 362 13.22 -6.46 -12.84
N HIS A 363 13.88 -5.85 -13.82
CA HIS A 363 15.32 -6.00 -14.08
C HIS A 363 15.91 -4.62 -14.32
N ASP A 364 17.01 -4.27 -13.64
CA ASP A 364 17.62 -2.93 -13.66
C ASP A 364 16.62 -1.79 -13.44
N LYS A 365 15.71 -1.95 -12.47
CA LYS A 365 14.63 -1.00 -12.13
C LYS A 365 13.59 -0.77 -13.24
N LYS A 366 13.59 -1.59 -14.29
CA LYS A 366 12.60 -1.55 -15.38
C LYS A 366 11.65 -2.75 -15.31
N ALA A 367 10.36 -2.50 -15.55
CA ALA A 367 9.34 -3.54 -15.60
C ALA A 367 9.38 -4.26 -16.95
N TYR A 368 9.44 -5.60 -16.93
CA TYR A 368 9.45 -6.42 -18.15
C TYR A 368 8.17 -7.25 -18.29
N VAL A 369 7.72 -7.38 -19.53
CA VAL A 369 6.50 -8.10 -19.91
C VAL A 369 6.85 -9.15 -20.95
N ALA A 370 6.39 -10.38 -20.73
CA ALA A 370 6.36 -11.40 -21.77
C ALA A 370 5.07 -11.25 -22.58
N HIS A 371 5.16 -11.10 -23.89
CA HIS A 371 3.99 -10.97 -24.77
C HIS A 371 4.28 -11.50 -26.17
N THR A 372 3.25 -11.69 -26.98
CA THR A 372 3.40 -11.98 -28.41
C THR A 372 3.69 -10.66 -29.16
N GLY A 373 4.71 -10.62 -30.02
CA GLY A 373 5.07 -9.42 -30.81
C GLY A 373 5.85 -9.76 -32.09
N THR A 374 6.16 -8.75 -32.90
CA THR A 374 7.03 -8.87 -34.10
C THR A 374 8.35 -8.13 -33.89
N ASP A 375 9.36 -8.42 -34.71
CA ASP A 375 10.69 -7.76 -34.65
C ASP A 375 10.66 -6.25 -34.95
N PHE A 376 9.53 -5.72 -35.41
CA PHE A 376 9.37 -4.29 -35.68
C PHE A 376 8.44 -3.58 -34.66
N GLY A 377 8.11 -4.22 -33.53
CA GLY A 377 7.08 -3.76 -32.59
C GLY A 377 5.69 -4.29 -32.93
N ASP A 378 4.64 -3.85 -32.21
CA ASP A 378 3.25 -4.25 -32.52
C ASP A 378 2.85 -3.86 -33.96
N PHE A 379 3.49 -2.82 -34.52
CA PHE A 379 3.48 -2.46 -35.93
C PHE A 379 4.82 -1.81 -36.29
N GLY A 380 5.42 -2.23 -37.40
CA GLY A 380 6.72 -1.72 -37.81
C GLY A 380 6.85 -0.20 -37.81
N SER A 381 8.00 0.27 -37.34
CA SER A 381 8.36 1.67 -37.10
C SER A 381 8.29 2.62 -38.31
N ASP A 382 7.92 2.15 -39.50
CA ASP A 382 8.03 2.92 -40.75
C ASP A 382 6.69 3.44 -41.31
N LEU A 383 5.58 3.37 -40.58
CA LEU A 383 4.24 3.65 -41.12
C LEU A 383 3.61 5.00 -40.71
N ILE A 384 4.40 5.99 -40.28
CA ILE A 384 3.82 7.32 -39.95
C ILE A 384 3.56 8.19 -41.21
N ASN A 385 4.04 7.80 -42.40
CA ASN A 385 4.02 8.71 -43.57
C ASN A 385 3.36 8.20 -44.86
N SER A 386 2.35 7.33 -44.84
CA SER A 386 1.55 7.14 -46.07
C SER A 386 0.04 6.96 -45.83
N SER A 387 -0.66 7.96 -46.34
CA SER A 387 -2.11 8.12 -46.35
C SER A 387 -2.76 7.26 -47.45
N ILE A 388 -3.00 5.96 -47.19
CA ILE A 388 -4.07 5.10 -47.75
C ILE A 388 -3.75 3.64 -47.34
N GLU A 389 -4.49 3.06 -46.38
CA GLU A 389 -4.44 1.61 -46.15
C GLU A 389 -5.34 0.89 -47.18
N SER A 390 -4.74 0.41 -48.27
CA SER A 390 -5.41 -0.51 -49.20
C SER A 390 -5.54 -1.92 -48.60
N LEU A 391 -6.59 -2.64 -48.97
CA LEU A 391 -6.86 -4.06 -48.64
C LEU A 391 -5.67 -5.01 -48.93
N THR A 392 -4.72 -4.58 -49.76
CA THR A 392 -3.45 -5.25 -50.05
C THR A 392 -2.50 -5.29 -48.85
N THR A 393 -2.51 -4.26 -47.99
CA THR A 393 -1.68 -4.17 -46.78
C THR A 393 -2.16 -5.12 -45.68
N ILE A 394 -3.48 -5.32 -45.60
CA ILE A 394 -4.10 -6.32 -44.71
C ILE A 394 -3.79 -7.74 -45.22
N LYS A 395 -3.81 -7.97 -46.54
CA LYS A 395 -3.43 -9.25 -47.14
C LYS A 395 -1.94 -9.58 -46.96
N THR A 396 -1.04 -8.58 -46.99
CA THR A 396 0.39 -8.79 -46.68
C THR A 396 0.62 -9.04 -45.19
N LYS A 397 -0.16 -8.40 -44.30
CA LYS A 397 -0.18 -8.75 -42.86
C LYS A 397 -0.65 -10.19 -42.61
N LEU A 398 -1.55 -10.73 -43.45
CA LEU A 398 -1.97 -12.14 -43.43
C LEU A 398 -0.91 -13.11 -43.96
N SER A 399 0.08 -12.66 -44.75
CA SER A 399 1.15 -13.52 -45.27
C SER A 399 2.41 -13.56 -44.39
N CYS A 400 2.50 -12.74 -43.34
CA CYS A 400 3.65 -12.69 -42.42
C CYS A 400 3.47 -13.54 -41.15
N SER A 401 2.81 -14.70 -41.25
CA SER A 401 2.63 -15.63 -40.12
C SER A 401 3.94 -16.15 -39.53
N ASN A 402 5.06 -16.04 -40.25
CA ASN A 402 6.37 -16.55 -39.84
C ASN A 402 7.22 -15.58 -38.98
N GLN A 403 6.72 -14.38 -38.65
CA GLN A 403 7.48 -13.33 -37.94
C GLN A 403 6.97 -12.98 -36.54
N ILE A 404 6.01 -13.75 -36.02
CA ILE A 404 5.39 -13.48 -34.72
C ILE A 404 6.03 -14.41 -33.71
N GLN A 405 6.60 -13.86 -32.65
CA GLN A 405 7.19 -14.67 -31.58
C GLN A 405 6.82 -14.12 -30.20
N ILE A 406 6.93 -14.98 -29.19
CA ILE A 406 6.82 -14.53 -27.79
C ILE A 406 8.14 -13.89 -27.40
N ARG A 407 8.07 -12.63 -26.97
CA ARG A 407 9.22 -11.78 -26.63
C ARG A 407 9.13 -11.32 -25.19
N ARG A 408 10.27 -10.84 -24.68
CA ARG A 408 10.38 -10.10 -23.43
C ARG A 408 10.79 -8.68 -23.78
N ASP A 409 9.89 -7.73 -23.55
CA ASP A 409 10.14 -6.31 -23.82
C ASP A 409 9.76 -5.46 -22.59
N GLU A 410 10.30 -4.24 -22.49
CA GLU A 410 10.03 -3.31 -21.39
C GLU A 410 8.57 -2.86 -21.42
N LEU A 411 7.87 -2.85 -20.27
CA LEU A 411 6.45 -2.47 -20.15
C LEU A 411 6.14 -1.16 -20.86
N MET A 412 7.01 -0.15 -20.72
CA MET A 412 6.80 1.15 -21.34
C MET A 412 6.91 1.10 -22.86
N THR A 413 7.84 0.30 -23.38
CA THR A 413 7.99 0.06 -24.81
C THR A 413 6.78 -0.70 -25.36
N VAL A 414 6.26 -1.68 -24.61
CA VAL A 414 5.05 -2.42 -24.98
C VAL A 414 3.84 -1.50 -24.93
N ALA A 415 3.70 -0.64 -23.92
CA ALA A 415 2.58 0.28 -23.80
C ALA A 415 2.56 1.32 -24.93
N ASN A 416 3.72 1.89 -25.28
CA ASN A 416 3.89 2.88 -26.34
C ASN A 416 2.88 4.05 -26.24
N GLY A 417 2.62 4.53 -25.02
CA GLY A 417 1.67 5.60 -24.73
C GLY A 417 0.19 5.20 -24.70
N ASP A 418 -0.15 3.94 -24.99
CA ASP A 418 -1.50 3.41 -24.81
C ASP A 418 -1.81 3.15 -23.34
N SER A 419 -3.10 3.26 -22.99
CA SER A 419 -3.57 2.88 -21.66
C SER A 419 -3.53 1.37 -21.46
N CYS A 420 -3.15 0.95 -20.26
CA CYS A 420 -3.08 -0.43 -19.82
C CYS A 420 -3.75 -0.63 -18.46
N ARG A 421 -4.03 -1.89 -18.11
CA ARG A 421 -4.56 -2.29 -16.80
C ARG A 421 -4.11 -3.70 -16.42
N ILE A 422 -4.15 -4.02 -15.13
CA ILE A 422 -4.09 -5.40 -14.64
C ILE A 422 -5.47 -6.03 -14.89
N ASN A 423 -5.49 -7.26 -15.40
CA ASN A 423 -6.74 -8.00 -15.60
C ASN A 423 -6.57 -9.49 -15.31
N ASN A 424 -6.65 -9.84 -14.03
CA ASN A 424 -6.70 -11.20 -13.49
C ASN A 424 -8.15 -11.67 -13.25
N SER A 425 -9.14 -11.11 -13.97
CA SER A 425 -10.58 -11.38 -13.73
C SER A 425 -10.97 -12.86 -13.66
N LEU A 426 -10.25 -13.72 -14.38
CA LEU A 426 -10.52 -15.17 -14.41
C LEU A 426 -10.13 -15.88 -13.10
N ASP A 427 -9.40 -15.21 -12.20
CA ASP A 427 -9.09 -15.72 -10.86
C ASP A 427 -10.35 -16.00 -10.02
N LYS A 428 -11.48 -15.34 -10.33
CA LYS A 428 -12.79 -15.60 -9.70
C LYS A 428 -13.29 -17.03 -9.94
N GLU A 429 -12.96 -17.58 -11.11
CA GLU A 429 -13.49 -18.84 -11.60
C GLU A 429 -12.43 -19.95 -11.63
N LYS A 430 -11.15 -19.57 -11.75
CA LYS A 430 -10.04 -20.50 -11.90
C LYS A 430 -8.90 -20.13 -10.98
N ARG A 431 -8.41 -21.12 -10.25
CA ARG A 431 -7.22 -20.97 -9.42
C ARG A 431 -6.00 -20.71 -10.31
N PRO A 432 -5.29 -19.57 -10.16
CA PRO A 432 -4.05 -19.32 -10.90
C PRO A 432 -2.92 -20.21 -10.37
N PHE A 433 -1.90 -20.42 -11.21
CA PHE A 433 -0.64 -21.01 -10.74
C PHE A 433 0.12 -20.03 -9.82
N PRO A 434 1.02 -20.53 -8.96
CA PRO A 434 1.91 -19.66 -8.18
C PRO A 434 2.68 -18.69 -9.10
N PRO A 435 2.88 -17.41 -8.72
CA PRO A 435 3.56 -16.38 -9.52
C PRO A 435 4.84 -16.83 -10.24
N VAL A 436 5.72 -17.53 -9.52
CA VAL A 436 6.98 -18.06 -10.06
C VAL A 436 6.73 -19.04 -11.21
N ILE A 437 5.74 -19.93 -11.06
CA ILE A 437 5.35 -20.89 -12.09
C ILE A 437 4.74 -20.17 -13.30
N VAL A 438 3.97 -19.10 -13.09
CA VAL A 438 3.43 -18.28 -14.19
C VAL A 438 4.55 -17.68 -15.02
N VAL A 439 5.59 -17.15 -14.37
CA VAL A 439 6.77 -16.59 -15.04
C VAL A 439 7.57 -17.66 -15.75
N ASP A 440 7.87 -18.79 -15.11
CA ASP A 440 8.61 -19.89 -15.73
C ASP A 440 7.92 -20.35 -17.02
N ARG A 441 6.58 -20.46 -16.98
CA ARG A 441 5.77 -20.80 -18.15
C ARG A 441 5.85 -19.75 -19.24
N ALA A 442 5.87 -18.47 -18.90
CA ALA A 442 6.03 -17.39 -19.87
C ALA A 442 7.44 -17.41 -20.50
N LEU A 443 8.49 -17.60 -19.69
CA LEU A 443 9.88 -17.67 -20.13
C LEU A 443 10.15 -18.88 -21.04
N LEU A 444 9.59 -20.05 -20.72
CA LEU A 444 9.68 -21.28 -21.54
C LEU A 444 9.02 -21.16 -22.92
N MET A 445 8.24 -20.11 -23.14
CA MET A 445 7.53 -19.87 -24.38
C MET A 445 8.21 -18.80 -25.24
N LEU A 446 9.24 -18.11 -24.74
CA LEU A 446 10.02 -17.12 -25.50
C LEU A 446 10.58 -17.73 -26.79
N GLY A 447 10.53 -16.95 -27.87
CA GLY A 447 10.99 -17.36 -29.21
C GLY A 447 10.07 -18.32 -29.96
N LYS A 448 8.96 -18.80 -29.38
CA LYS A 448 8.02 -19.67 -30.11
C LYS A 448 7.17 -18.88 -31.11
N THR A 449 7.09 -19.39 -32.34
CA THR A 449 6.53 -18.67 -33.50
C THR A 449 5.12 -19.10 -33.93
N ASN A 450 4.52 -20.10 -33.27
CA ASN A 450 3.22 -20.68 -33.67
C ASN A 450 2.00 -19.86 -33.20
N TYR A 451 2.13 -18.56 -32.98
CA TYR A 451 1.04 -17.69 -32.49
C TYR A 451 0.69 -16.64 -33.54
N ASN A 452 -0.50 -16.70 -34.15
CA ASN A 452 -1.02 -15.64 -35.03
C ASN A 452 -1.42 -14.38 -34.22
N ILE A 453 -1.07 -13.15 -34.62
CA ILE A 453 -1.35 -11.90 -33.84
C ILE A 453 -2.86 -11.56 -33.69
N LEU A 454 -3.76 -12.28 -34.34
CA LEU A 454 -5.20 -12.02 -34.20
C LEU A 454 -5.64 -12.26 -32.75
N LEU A 455 -5.91 -11.14 -32.06
CA LEU A 455 -6.65 -10.87 -30.80
C LEU A 455 -6.69 -11.94 -29.71
N ASN A 456 -6.99 -13.18 -30.09
CA ASN A 456 -7.12 -14.30 -29.20
C ASN A 456 -5.79 -14.91 -28.75
N ASN A 457 -4.70 -14.76 -29.51
CA ASN A 457 -3.47 -15.50 -29.21
C ASN A 457 -2.60 -14.88 -28.12
N CYS A 458 -2.55 -13.55 -28.01
CA CYS A 458 -1.89 -12.90 -26.87
C CYS A 458 -2.65 -13.19 -25.57
N GLU A 459 -3.98 -13.12 -25.61
CA GLU A 459 -4.85 -13.47 -24.49
C GLU A 459 -4.72 -14.95 -24.11
N HIS A 460 -4.71 -15.84 -25.11
CA HIS A 460 -4.47 -17.27 -24.89
C HIS A 460 -3.09 -17.55 -24.31
N PHE A 461 -2.05 -16.88 -24.78
CA PHE A 461 -0.71 -17.00 -24.21
C PHE A 461 -0.69 -16.57 -22.74
N ALA A 462 -1.24 -15.40 -22.43
CA ALA A 462 -1.35 -14.88 -21.07
C ALA A 462 -2.13 -15.85 -20.15
N LYS A 463 -3.31 -16.31 -20.61
CA LYS A 463 -4.14 -17.28 -19.89
C LYS A 463 -3.51 -18.67 -19.78
N TYR A 464 -2.73 -19.10 -20.78
CA TYR A 464 -1.95 -20.33 -20.71
C TYR A 464 -0.89 -20.23 -19.61
N CYS A 465 -0.18 -19.10 -19.52
CA CYS A 465 0.83 -18.89 -18.49
C CYS A 465 0.21 -18.92 -17.09
N ARG A 466 -0.85 -18.13 -16.86
CA ARG A 466 -1.47 -17.99 -15.53
C ARG A 466 -2.33 -19.18 -15.09
N TYR A 467 -3.06 -19.82 -16.01
CA TYR A 467 -4.08 -20.83 -15.67
C TYR A 467 -3.89 -22.19 -16.34
N GLY A 468 -2.93 -22.35 -17.25
CA GLY A 468 -2.67 -23.63 -17.90
C GLY A 468 -3.64 -23.98 -19.03
N LEU A 469 -4.44 -23.02 -19.48
CA LEU A 469 -5.41 -23.23 -20.55
C LEU A 469 -4.69 -23.38 -21.90
N LYS A 470 -4.58 -24.62 -22.40
CA LYS A 470 -4.21 -24.88 -23.81
C LYS A 470 -5.41 -24.58 -24.70
N GLU A 471 -5.16 -24.07 -25.91
CA GLU A 471 -6.14 -23.49 -26.83
C GLU A 471 -7.50 -24.21 -26.88
N SER A 472 -8.55 -23.37 -26.79
CA SER A 472 -9.97 -23.73 -26.69
C SER A 472 -10.75 -23.19 -27.90
N ASN A 473 -11.71 -24.00 -28.38
CA ASN A 473 -12.85 -23.71 -29.27
C ASN A 473 -12.63 -23.07 -30.65
N GLN A 474 -11.71 -22.14 -30.88
CA GLN A 474 -11.57 -21.48 -32.19
C GLN A 474 -11.06 -22.43 -33.27
N ALA A 475 -10.07 -23.27 -32.96
CA ALA A 475 -9.63 -24.33 -33.89
C ALA A 475 -10.75 -25.34 -34.18
N THR A 476 -11.63 -25.61 -33.20
CA THR A 476 -12.81 -26.47 -33.38
C THR A 476 -13.85 -25.78 -34.27
N VAL A 477 -14.13 -24.50 -34.05
CA VAL A 477 -15.05 -23.70 -34.88
C VAL A 477 -14.52 -23.57 -36.31
N ALA A 478 -13.23 -23.30 -36.50
CA ALA A 478 -12.61 -23.24 -37.81
C ALA A 478 -12.67 -24.60 -38.54
N LYS A 479 -12.42 -25.72 -37.84
CA LYS A 479 -12.60 -27.08 -38.40
C LYS A 479 -14.05 -27.34 -38.79
N ILE A 480 -15.02 -26.94 -37.96
CA ILE A 480 -16.45 -27.09 -38.26
C ILE A 480 -16.82 -26.29 -39.50
N ILE A 481 -16.40 -25.02 -39.59
CA ILE A 481 -16.69 -24.15 -40.74
C ILE A 481 -16.06 -24.74 -42.02
N LEU A 482 -14.80 -25.18 -41.93
CA LEU A 482 -14.09 -25.76 -43.08
C LEU A 482 -14.75 -27.05 -43.56
N VAL A 483 -15.06 -27.99 -42.65
CA VAL A 483 -15.75 -29.24 -43.01
C VAL A 483 -17.14 -28.95 -43.57
N THR A 484 -17.93 -28.08 -42.92
CA THR A 484 -19.29 -27.72 -43.39
C THR A 484 -19.25 -27.10 -44.78
N SER A 485 -18.32 -26.17 -45.03
CA SER A 485 -18.16 -25.51 -46.33
C SER A 485 -17.71 -26.48 -47.43
N ALA A 486 -16.74 -27.36 -47.14
CA ALA A 486 -16.27 -28.36 -48.08
C ALA A 486 -17.37 -29.38 -48.42
N THR A 487 -18.11 -29.86 -47.43
CA THR A 487 -19.26 -30.76 -47.64
C THR A 487 -20.34 -30.09 -48.47
N PHE A 488 -20.61 -28.80 -48.25
CA PHE A 488 -21.58 -28.06 -49.05
C PHE A 488 -21.13 -27.91 -50.50
N CYS A 489 -19.87 -27.55 -50.73
CA CYS A 489 -19.30 -27.45 -52.08
C CYS A 489 -19.33 -28.79 -52.84
N MET A 490 -19.11 -29.91 -52.14
CA MET A 490 -19.12 -31.24 -52.76
C MET A 490 -20.52 -31.78 -53.03
N THR A 491 -21.50 -31.47 -52.17
CA THR A 491 -22.82 -32.13 -52.20
C THR A 491 -23.97 -31.22 -52.62
N GLY A 492 -23.80 -29.90 -52.56
CA GLY A 492 -24.87 -28.91 -52.76
C GLY A 492 -25.97 -28.92 -51.70
N SER A 493 -25.86 -29.77 -50.67
CA SER A 493 -26.92 -30.01 -49.67
C SER A 493 -26.58 -29.37 -48.32
N LEU A 494 -27.44 -28.44 -47.90
CA LEU A 494 -27.37 -27.82 -46.57
C LEU A 494 -27.58 -28.85 -45.45
N ALA A 495 -28.47 -29.84 -45.66
CA ALA A 495 -28.77 -30.85 -44.65
C ALA A 495 -27.56 -31.76 -44.37
N ILE A 496 -26.88 -32.24 -45.42
CA ILE A 496 -25.70 -33.11 -45.28
C ILE A 496 -24.54 -32.34 -44.64
N SER A 497 -24.38 -31.07 -45.01
CA SER A 497 -23.35 -30.18 -44.45
C SER A 497 -23.56 -29.92 -42.96
N ALA A 498 -24.81 -29.69 -42.53
CA ALA A 498 -25.15 -29.52 -41.12
C ALA A 498 -24.86 -30.77 -40.28
N VAL A 499 -25.15 -31.96 -40.82
CA VAL A 499 -24.83 -33.25 -40.17
C VAL A 499 -23.31 -33.42 -40.02
N ALA A 500 -22.54 -33.13 -41.07
CA ALA A 500 -21.07 -33.21 -41.03
C ALA A 500 -20.46 -32.24 -40.01
N GLY A 501 -20.96 -31.00 -39.96
CA GLY A 501 -20.54 -30.01 -38.95
C GLY A 501 -20.84 -30.46 -37.52
N THR A 502 -22.03 -31.05 -37.30
CA THR A 502 -22.47 -31.54 -35.98
C THR A 502 -21.61 -32.73 -35.52
N LEU A 503 -21.33 -33.69 -36.41
CA LEU A 503 -20.43 -34.81 -36.12
C LEU A 503 -19.01 -34.33 -35.80
N THR A 504 -18.49 -33.37 -36.56
CA THR A 504 -17.17 -32.79 -36.31
C THR A 504 -17.09 -32.13 -34.92
N TYR A 505 -18.16 -31.45 -34.50
CA TYR A 505 -18.27 -30.86 -33.17
C TYR A 505 -18.30 -31.93 -32.06
N THR A 506 -19.12 -32.99 -32.21
CA THR A 506 -19.24 -34.04 -31.19
C THR A 506 -17.94 -34.82 -31.01
N PHE A 507 -17.26 -35.21 -32.09
CA PHE A 507 -15.95 -35.88 -32.00
C PHE A 507 -14.87 -34.98 -31.38
N SER A 508 -14.85 -33.69 -31.74
CA SER A 508 -13.91 -32.72 -31.16
C SER A 508 -14.17 -32.44 -29.68
N ARG A 509 -15.42 -32.58 -29.22
CA ARG A 509 -15.80 -32.48 -27.81
C ARG A 509 -15.39 -33.75 -27.05
N PHE A 510 -15.72 -34.92 -27.59
CA PHE A 510 -15.39 -36.20 -26.97
C PHE A 510 -13.88 -36.42 -26.81
N GLY A 511 -13.08 -36.05 -27.83
CA GLY A 511 -11.62 -36.11 -27.74
C GLY A 511 -11.02 -35.15 -26.70
N ARG A 512 -11.68 -34.02 -26.40
CA ARG A 512 -11.28 -33.11 -25.31
C ARG A 512 -11.62 -33.68 -23.96
N ASP A 513 -12.80 -34.27 -23.80
CA ASP A 513 -13.25 -34.86 -22.54
C ASP A 513 -12.35 -36.04 -22.14
N ILE A 514 -11.95 -36.90 -23.09
CA ILE A 514 -10.98 -37.98 -22.86
C ILE A 514 -9.61 -37.42 -22.43
N LYS A 515 -9.10 -36.39 -23.13
CA LYS A 515 -7.78 -35.81 -22.82
C LYS A 515 -7.77 -35.11 -21.46
N HIS A 516 -8.89 -34.53 -21.07
CA HIS A 516 -9.09 -33.95 -19.74
C HIS A 516 -9.17 -35.03 -18.66
N PHE A 517 -9.88 -36.14 -18.92
CA PHE A 517 -9.97 -37.27 -18.00
C PHE A 517 -8.61 -37.95 -17.74
N VAL A 518 -7.83 -38.21 -18.80
CA VAL A 518 -6.48 -38.80 -18.71
C VAL A 518 -5.48 -37.86 -18.01
N SER A 519 -5.68 -36.54 -18.11
CA SER A 519 -4.84 -35.54 -17.43
C SER A 519 -5.04 -35.50 -15.90
N PHE A 520 -6.16 -36.01 -15.37
CA PHE A 520 -6.46 -36.02 -13.94
C PHE A 520 -6.09 -37.35 -13.26
N TYR A 521 -5.96 -38.43 -14.03
CA TYR A 521 -5.62 -39.76 -13.53
C TYR A 521 -4.65 -40.45 -14.49
N PRO A 522 -3.33 -40.19 -14.38
CA PRO A 522 -2.34 -40.76 -15.28
C PRO A 522 -2.21 -42.30 -15.14
N ASP A 523 -2.64 -42.88 -14.02
CA ASP A 523 -2.43 -44.29 -13.68
C ASP A 523 -3.63 -45.22 -13.98
N VAL A 524 -4.67 -44.75 -14.67
CA VAL A 524 -5.87 -45.58 -14.96
C VAL A 524 -5.72 -46.44 -16.23
N LEU A 525 -4.57 -46.38 -16.90
CA LEU A 525 -4.29 -47.12 -18.15
C LEU A 525 -2.98 -47.91 -18.14
N LEU A 526 -2.55 -48.40 -16.97
CA LEU A 526 -1.48 -49.40 -16.84
C LEU A 526 -2.00 -50.70 -16.20
#